data_AF-A0A952DAS7-F1
#
_entry.id   AF-A0A952DAS7-F1
#
_cell.length_a   1.000
_cell.length_b   1.000
_cell.length_c   1.000
_cell.angle_alpha   90.00
_cell.angle_beta   90.00
_cell.angle_gamma   90.00
#
_symmetry.space_group_name_H-M   'P 1'
#
loop_
_entity.id
_entity.type
_entity.pdbx_description
1 polymer ?
#
loop_
_entity_poly.entity_id
_entity_poly.type
_entity_poly.pdbx_seq_one_letter_code
_entity_poly.pdbx_strand_id
1 'polypeptide(L)'
;MHLWFQGPCKPDFQLIENDFSKFILAQIRTFGDFPEKTYHFLFQITAYKSYHGVEHENSTVCMIGPSYQVFKESYEDFLGLSSHEFYHSWNIKKIRPVEMMPYDFTKENYYHTGYVAEGVTTYMGDMMLYRSGVFSQQQFFTCIQTWLNKHFHNYGRFNMPVADASFDLWVDGYEPGVPNRKTSIYNEGALIALLTDILIIQHSNGKQTLHDAMSYLYDVFAKKKKGYSQDDYLKVISRFAGDDTRPFFEKYVWGTTDFEPILKNAFEKMGLVLIQSPSPFLSERKFGFRLQEGSAKVSQIAPDSPVAKTGLKCGDTIIAVNNMSINANLNQWLDYFADEPLSILTQLADNRIRSFHLQSIDREFFPLYSVKAASQPTPEQLMYFESWTKNPLILP
;
A
#
# COMPACT_ATOMS: atom_id res chain seq x y z
N MET A 1 1.60 -17.00 -21.74
CA MET A 1 0.72 -16.67 -20.60
C MET A 1 -0.63 -17.33 -20.83
N HIS A 2 -1.29 -17.78 -19.77
CA HIS A 2 -2.65 -18.31 -19.82
C HIS A 2 -3.52 -17.60 -18.79
N LEU A 3 -4.73 -17.18 -19.20
CA LEU A 3 -5.71 -16.51 -18.34
C LEU A 3 -6.91 -17.42 -18.16
N TRP A 4 -7.22 -17.78 -16.92
CA TRP A 4 -8.32 -18.68 -16.57
C TRP A 4 -9.30 -17.93 -15.69
N PHE A 5 -10.59 -17.99 -16.02
CA PHE A 5 -11.64 -17.30 -15.28
C PHE A 5 -12.70 -18.29 -14.80
N GLN A 6 -13.01 -18.24 -13.52
CA GLN A 6 -14.11 -18.97 -12.89
C GLN A 6 -15.04 -17.97 -12.18
N GLY A 7 -16.35 -18.17 -12.32
CA GLY A 7 -17.38 -17.36 -11.64
C GLY A 7 -18.19 -16.49 -12.61
N PRO A 8 -19.14 -15.70 -12.12
CA PRO A 8 -19.92 -14.79 -12.96
C PRO A 8 -19.01 -13.66 -13.44
N CYS A 9 -18.59 -13.69 -14.70
CA CYS A 9 -17.72 -12.65 -15.28
C CYS A 9 -18.04 -12.36 -16.74
N LYS A 10 -17.69 -11.15 -17.19
CA LYS A 10 -17.79 -10.72 -18.59
C LYS A 10 -16.49 -10.00 -19.00
N PRO A 11 -15.36 -10.71 -19.07
CA PRO A 11 -14.08 -10.10 -19.41
C PRO A 11 -14.08 -9.61 -20.87
N ASP A 12 -13.51 -8.43 -21.09
CA ASP A 12 -13.08 -8.01 -22.43
C ASP A 12 -11.68 -8.60 -22.68
N PHE A 13 -11.64 -9.77 -23.32
CA PHE A 13 -10.39 -10.49 -23.54
C PHE A 13 -9.40 -9.69 -24.39
N GLN A 14 -9.86 -8.88 -25.34
CA GLN A 14 -8.95 -8.12 -26.20
C GLN A 14 -8.23 -7.02 -25.43
N LEU A 15 -8.97 -6.31 -24.58
CA LEU A 15 -8.40 -5.30 -23.68
C LEU A 15 -7.45 -5.94 -22.67
N ILE A 16 -7.89 -7.01 -22.00
CA ILE A 16 -7.12 -7.72 -20.98
C ILE A 16 -5.82 -8.27 -21.57
N GLU A 17 -5.87 -8.96 -22.71
CA GLU A 17 -4.66 -9.53 -23.34
C GLU A 17 -3.66 -8.45 -23.74
N ASN A 18 -4.14 -7.29 -24.23
CA ASN A 18 -3.29 -6.16 -24.57
C ASN A 18 -2.60 -5.59 -23.33
N ASP A 19 -3.35 -5.32 -22.26
CA ASP A 19 -2.80 -4.72 -21.05
C ASP A 19 -1.86 -5.69 -20.30
N PHE A 20 -2.24 -6.96 -20.21
CA PHE A 20 -1.40 -8.01 -19.63
C PHE A 20 -0.10 -8.17 -20.39
N SER A 21 -0.16 -8.21 -21.72
CA SER A 21 1.05 -8.32 -22.54
C SER A 21 2.01 -7.16 -22.28
N LYS A 22 1.51 -5.93 -22.12
CA LYS A 22 2.34 -4.76 -21.86
C LYS A 22 3.09 -4.86 -20.54
N PHE A 23 2.41 -5.08 -19.41
CA PHE A 23 3.09 -5.07 -18.12
C PHE A 23 3.96 -6.32 -17.91
N ILE A 24 3.55 -7.48 -18.42
CA ILE A 24 4.35 -8.71 -18.37
C ILE A 24 5.64 -8.55 -19.15
N LEU A 25 5.57 -8.04 -20.39
CA LEU A 25 6.77 -7.80 -21.18
C LEU A 25 7.65 -6.72 -20.55
N ALA A 26 7.06 -5.70 -19.92
CA ALA A 26 7.84 -4.71 -19.17
C ALA A 26 8.59 -5.39 -18.01
N GLN A 27 7.94 -6.20 -17.18
CA GLN A 27 8.58 -6.92 -16.07
C GLN A 27 9.69 -7.88 -16.55
N ILE A 28 9.42 -8.69 -17.59
CA ILE A 28 10.40 -9.63 -18.15
C ILE A 28 11.62 -8.89 -18.72
N ARG A 29 11.41 -7.82 -19.51
CA ARG A 29 12.52 -7.02 -20.07
C ARG A 29 13.35 -6.37 -18.98
N THR A 30 12.69 -5.96 -17.91
CA THR A 30 13.29 -5.29 -16.77
C THR A 30 14.24 -6.27 -16.06
N PHE A 31 13.83 -7.50 -15.73
CA PHE A 31 14.73 -8.52 -15.16
C PHE A 31 15.69 -9.19 -16.17
N GLY A 32 15.47 -9.03 -17.48
CA GLY A 32 16.30 -9.58 -18.55
C GLY A 32 16.05 -11.07 -18.87
N ASP A 33 15.34 -11.79 -18.00
CA ASP A 33 14.80 -13.12 -18.27
C ASP A 33 13.51 -13.36 -17.49
N PHE A 34 12.83 -14.48 -17.79
CA PHE A 34 11.70 -14.99 -17.02
C PHE A 34 12.06 -16.37 -16.47
N PRO A 35 11.90 -16.64 -15.16
CA PRO A 35 12.37 -17.88 -14.55
C PRO A 35 11.61 -19.14 -15.01
N GLU A 36 10.45 -18.99 -15.65
CA GLU A 36 9.57 -20.10 -16.05
C GLU A 36 9.30 -20.15 -17.55
N LYS A 37 8.81 -21.29 -18.06
CA LYS A 37 8.45 -21.45 -19.49
C LYS A 37 7.06 -20.91 -19.81
N THR A 38 6.13 -21.08 -18.88
CA THR A 38 4.73 -20.67 -18.99
C THR A 38 4.28 -20.08 -17.66
N TYR A 39 3.24 -19.25 -17.70
CA TYR A 39 2.63 -18.67 -16.50
C TYR A 39 1.11 -18.67 -16.60
N HIS A 40 0.42 -19.01 -15.52
CA HIS A 40 -1.03 -19.18 -15.46
C HIS A 40 -1.66 -18.25 -14.41
N PHE A 41 -2.55 -17.36 -14.83
CA PHE A 41 -3.38 -16.58 -13.91
C PHE A 41 -4.72 -17.29 -13.71
N LEU A 42 -5.04 -17.66 -12.47
CA LEU A 42 -6.26 -18.38 -12.09
C LEU A 42 -7.20 -17.43 -11.35
N PHE A 43 -8.15 -16.82 -12.06
CA PHE A 43 -9.09 -15.85 -11.50
C PHE A 43 -10.36 -16.51 -10.95
N GLN A 44 -10.61 -16.31 -9.65
CA GLN A 44 -11.84 -16.62 -8.93
C GLN A 44 -12.68 -15.34 -8.80
N ILE A 45 -13.65 -15.15 -9.69
CA ILE A 45 -14.51 -13.96 -9.71
C ILE A 45 -15.73 -14.18 -8.81
N THR A 46 -15.86 -13.39 -7.74
CA THR A 46 -16.94 -13.56 -6.75
C THR A 46 -18.07 -12.56 -6.93
N ALA A 47 -19.30 -12.92 -6.53
CA ALA A 47 -20.44 -12.00 -6.54
C ALA A 47 -20.41 -10.98 -5.38
N TYR A 48 -19.55 -11.18 -4.38
CA TYR A 48 -19.34 -10.31 -3.23
C TYR A 48 -17.95 -9.66 -3.27
N LYS A 49 -17.74 -8.62 -2.45
CA LYS A 49 -16.46 -7.92 -2.32
C LYS A 49 -15.37 -8.89 -1.87
N SER A 50 -14.34 -9.07 -2.69
CA SER A 50 -13.17 -9.87 -2.38
C SER A 50 -11.96 -9.29 -3.11
N TYR A 51 -10.78 -9.41 -2.50
CA TYR A 51 -9.52 -8.95 -3.07
C TYR A 51 -8.38 -9.72 -2.39
N HIS A 52 -7.84 -10.73 -3.06
CA HIS A 52 -6.73 -11.53 -2.56
C HIS A 52 -5.97 -12.20 -3.71
N GLY A 53 -4.67 -12.36 -3.56
CA GLY A 53 -3.79 -13.07 -4.49
C GLY A 53 -2.87 -14.01 -3.72
N VAL A 54 -2.52 -15.13 -4.34
CA VAL A 54 -1.55 -16.09 -3.81
C VAL A 54 -0.62 -16.51 -4.94
N GLU A 55 0.66 -16.28 -4.70
CA GLU A 55 1.72 -16.41 -5.68
C GLU A 55 2.38 -17.80 -5.67
N HIS A 56 2.54 -18.39 -6.85
CA HIS A 56 3.23 -19.66 -7.07
C HIS A 56 4.35 -19.50 -8.09
N GLU A 57 5.20 -20.53 -8.26
CA GLU A 57 6.38 -20.41 -9.12
C GLU A 57 6.03 -20.07 -10.57
N ASN A 58 5.01 -20.70 -11.13
CA ASN A 58 4.57 -20.50 -12.52
C ASN A 58 3.06 -20.21 -12.65
N SER A 59 2.41 -19.79 -11.56
CA SER A 59 1.00 -19.43 -11.56
C SER A 59 0.65 -18.51 -10.39
N THR A 60 -0.56 -17.96 -10.41
CA THR A 60 -1.16 -17.27 -9.25
C THR A 60 -2.64 -17.58 -9.20
N VAL A 61 -3.21 -17.61 -7.99
CA VAL A 61 -4.65 -17.65 -7.78
C VAL A 61 -5.09 -16.28 -7.28
N CYS A 62 -5.96 -15.61 -8.04
CA CYS A 62 -6.48 -14.29 -7.71
C CYS A 62 -7.98 -14.36 -7.46
N MET A 63 -8.42 -14.01 -6.26
CA MET A 63 -9.82 -13.90 -5.88
C MET A 63 -10.23 -12.42 -5.87
N ILE A 64 -11.18 -12.04 -6.74
CA ILE A 64 -11.58 -10.64 -6.89
C ILE A 64 -13.08 -10.48 -7.16
N GLY A 65 -13.67 -9.46 -6.54
CA GLY A 65 -15.08 -9.14 -6.69
C GLY A 65 -15.48 -7.84 -5.99
N PRO A 66 -16.74 -7.39 -6.15
CA PRO A 66 -17.84 -8.14 -6.75
C PRO A 66 -17.82 -8.12 -8.29
N SER A 67 -18.30 -9.21 -8.90
CA SER A 67 -18.22 -9.50 -10.33
C SER A 67 -18.69 -8.39 -11.26
N TYR A 68 -19.72 -7.65 -10.86
CA TYR A 68 -20.29 -6.59 -11.68
C TYR A 68 -19.41 -5.33 -11.76
N GLN A 69 -18.37 -5.21 -10.92
CA GLN A 69 -17.40 -4.11 -10.89
C GLN A 69 -16.03 -4.46 -11.47
N VAL A 70 -15.60 -5.73 -11.39
CA VAL A 70 -14.20 -6.15 -11.70
C VAL A 70 -13.71 -5.68 -13.07
N PHE A 71 -14.51 -5.85 -14.12
CA PHE A 71 -14.12 -5.48 -15.50
C PHE A 71 -14.68 -4.11 -15.92
N LYS A 72 -14.94 -3.24 -14.94
CA LYS A 72 -15.50 -1.90 -15.12
C LYS A 72 -14.83 -0.95 -14.13
N GLU A 73 -15.51 -0.62 -13.03
CA GLU A 73 -15.06 0.35 -12.04
C GLU A 73 -13.80 -0.11 -11.29
N SER A 74 -13.61 -1.42 -11.12
CA SER A 74 -12.45 -2.03 -10.44
C SER A 74 -11.46 -2.68 -11.40
N TYR A 75 -11.44 -2.26 -12.68
CA TYR A 75 -10.49 -2.81 -13.64
C TYR A 75 -9.03 -2.48 -13.29
N GLU A 76 -8.79 -1.32 -12.70
CA GLU A 76 -7.47 -0.93 -12.19
C GLU A 76 -7.02 -1.84 -11.03
N ASP A 77 -7.93 -2.17 -10.09
CA ASP A 77 -7.65 -3.09 -9.00
C ASP A 77 -7.28 -4.49 -9.53
N PHE A 78 -7.96 -4.94 -10.59
CA PHE A 78 -7.67 -6.20 -11.28
C PHE A 78 -6.28 -6.22 -11.92
N LEU A 79 -5.91 -5.12 -12.59
CA LEU A 79 -4.57 -4.97 -13.18
C LEU A 79 -3.47 -4.86 -12.12
N GLY A 80 -3.70 -4.07 -11.07
CA GLY A 80 -2.80 -3.91 -9.92
C GLY A 80 -2.50 -5.24 -9.24
N LEU A 81 -3.55 -6.00 -8.89
CA LEU A 81 -3.43 -7.34 -8.33
C LEU A 81 -2.64 -8.25 -9.27
N SER A 82 -2.97 -8.27 -10.55
CA SER A 82 -2.31 -9.16 -11.52
C SER A 82 -0.83 -8.81 -11.73
N SER A 83 -0.47 -7.54 -11.73
CA SER A 83 0.92 -7.09 -11.86
C SER A 83 1.75 -7.42 -10.61
N HIS A 84 1.17 -7.22 -9.41
CA HIS A 84 1.76 -7.61 -8.13
C HIS A 84 2.05 -9.12 -8.11
N GLU A 85 1.05 -9.93 -8.40
CA GLU A 85 1.16 -11.39 -8.42
C GLU A 85 2.13 -11.91 -9.49
N PHE A 86 2.27 -11.20 -10.62
CA PHE A 86 3.26 -11.58 -11.62
C PHE A 86 4.69 -11.25 -11.19
N TYR A 87 4.90 -10.11 -10.54
CA TYR A 87 6.22 -9.71 -10.02
C TYR A 87 6.74 -10.70 -8.99
N HIS A 88 5.82 -11.35 -8.27
CA HIS A 88 6.11 -12.46 -7.38
C HIS A 88 6.87 -13.63 -8.00
N SER A 89 6.78 -13.81 -9.32
CA SER A 89 7.58 -14.79 -10.07
C SER A 89 9.08 -14.65 -9.81
N TRP A 90 9.57 -13.41 -9.65
CA TRP A 90 10.95 -13.15 -9.23
C TRP A 90 11.01 -13.00 -7.71
N ASN A 91 10.24 -12.09 -7.12
CA ASN A 91 10.26 -11.79 -5.69
C ASN A 91 8.87 -11.99 -5.08
N ILE A 92 8.55 -13.07 -4.37
CA ILE A 92 9.46 -13.86 -3.51
C ILE A 92 9.75 -15.29 -3.99
N LYS A 93 9.21 -15.71 -5.14
CA LYS A 93 9.34 -17.12 -5.55
C LYS A 93 10.80 -17.53 -5.83
N LYS A 94 11.66 -16.62 -6.29
CA LYS A 94 13.09 -16.90 -6.54
C LYS A 94 14.01 -16.08 -5.63
N ILE A 95 13.82 -14.75 -5.54
CA ILE A 95 14.49 -13.87 -4.58
C ILE A 95 13.86 -14.09 -3.22
N ARG A 96 14.44 -14.98 -2.43
CA ARG A 96 13.84 -15.46 -1.18
C ARG A 96 14.75 -15.21 0.02
N PRO A 97 14.20 -14.83 1.20
CA PRO A 97 14.98 -14.80 2.43
C PRO A 97 15.54 -16.20 2.78
N VAL A 98 16.72 -16.22 3.40
CA VAL A 98 17.41 -17.48 3.79
C VAL A 98 16.58 -18.30 4.77
N GLU A 99 15.75 -17.65 5.58
CA GLU A 99 14.84 -18.24 6.57
C GLU A 99 13.74 -19.10 5.92
N MET A 100 13.48 -18.92 4.62
CA MET A 100 12.46 -19.65 3.85
C MET A 100 13.06 -20.60 2.80
N MET A 101 14.37 -20.91 2.90
CA MET A 101 15.08 -21.73 1.92
C MET A 101 15.83 -22.92 2.55
N PRO A 102 15.25 -24.13 2.56
CA PRO A 102 13.87 -24.48 2.15
C PRO A 102 12.84 -24.03 3.19
N TYR A 103 11.55 -24.10 2.84
CA TYR A 103 10.47 -23.94 3.82
C TYR A 103 10.44 -25.12 4.80
N ASP A 104 10.30 -24.80 6.09
CA ASP A 104 9.91 -25.77 7.12
C ASP A 104 8.41 -25.63 7.40
N PHE A 105 7.58 -26.44 6.75
CA PHE A 105 6.12 -26.39 6.92
C PHE A 105 5.63 -26.95 8.27
N THR A 106 6.52 -27.40 9.16
CA THR A 106 6.14 -27.93 10.47
C THR A 106 6.07 -26.86 11.56
N LYS A 107 6.53 -25.64 11.26
CA LYS A 107 6.60 -24.51 12.19
C LYS A 107 6.55 -23.17 11.47
N GLU A 108 6.47 -22.10 12.23
CA GLU A 108 6.57 -20.73 11.74
C GLU A 108 7.95 -20.47 11.13
N ASN A 109 7.98 -19.82 9.97
CA ASN A 109 9.21 -19.37 9.32
C ASN A 109 9.30 -17.85 9.54
N TYR A 110 9.94 -17.45 10.63
CA TYR A 110 10.10 -16.03 11.01
C TYR A 110 11.19 -15.35 10.18
N TYR A 111 10.92 -14.11 9.74
CA TYR A 111 11.85 -13.30 8.96
C TYR A 111 11.47 -11.82 9.06
N HIS A 112 12.45 -10.93 8.95
CA HIS A 112 12.27 -9.48 9.13
C HIS A 112 12.15 -8.70 7.82
N THR A 113 12.22 -9.38 6.67
CA THR A 113 12.23 -8.76 5.33
C THR A 113 10.91 -8.90 4.59
N GLY A 114 9.78 -8.99 5.31
CA GLY A 114 8.43 -9.01 4.73
C GLY A 114 8.13 -7.76 3.89
N TYR A 115 8.66 -6.61 4.29
CA TYR A 115 8.60 -5.38 3.48
C TYR A 115 9.36 -5.47 2.14
N VAL A 116 10.36 -6.36 2.03
CA VAL A 116 11.02 -6.67 0.75
C VAL A 116 10.15 -7.62 -0.07
N ALA A 117 9.58 -8.64 0.56
CA ALA A 117 8.72 -9.62 -0.10
C ALA A 117 7.45 -8.98 -0.68
N GLU A 118 6.77 -8.14 0.10
CA GLU A 118 5.47 -7.57 -0.27
C GLU A 118 5.55 -6.10 -0.62
N GLY A 119 6.32 -5.30 0.13
CA GLY A 119 6.42 -3.86 -0.12
C GLY A 119 7.10 -3.52 -1.44
N VAL A 120 8.24 -4.14 -1.74
CA VAL A 120 8.89 -3.98 -3.06
C VAL A 120 7.98 -4.49 -4.17
N THR A 121 7.26 -5.60 -3.95
CA THR A 121 6.35 -6.17 -4.95
C THR A 121 5.14 -5.27 -5.22
N THR A 122 4.55 -4.68 -4.17
CA THR A 122 3.50 -3.66 -4.31
C THR A 122 3.99 -2.45 -5.09
N TYR A 123 5.15 -1.91 -4.71
CA TYR A 123 5.74 -0.75 -5.38
C TYR A 123 6.08 -1.04 -6.84
N MET A 124 6.79 -2.14 -7.11
CA MET A 124 7.24 -2.50 -8.45
C MET A 124 6.09 -2.99 -9.33
N GLY A 125 5.09 -3.67 -8.79
CA GLY A 125 3.89 -4.07 -9.50
C GLY A 125 3.17 -2.87 -10.11
N ASP A 126 2.91 -1.83 -9.30
CA ASP A 126 2.26 -0.59 -9.75
C ASP A 126 3.18 0.24 -10.66
N MET A 127 4.48 0.32 -10.34
CA MET A 127 5.48 0.99 -11.20
C MET A 127 5.55 0.36 -12.60
N MET A 128 5.40 -0.96 -12.71
CA MET A 128 5.45 -1.66 -14.00
C MET A 128 4.21 -1.42 -14.85
N LEU A 129 3.04 -1.24 -14.24
CA LEU A 129 1.83 -0.81 -14.95
C LEU A 129 2.01 0.59 -15.54
N TYR A 130 2.67 1.50 -14.81
CA TYR A 130 2.95 2.84 -15.32
C TYR A 130 4.04 2.83 -16.39
N ARG A 131 5.18 2.17 -16.14
CA ARG A 131 6.28 2.01 -17.11
C ARG A 131 5.85 1.35 -18.42
N SER A 132 4.85 0.47 -18.38
CA SER A 132 4.31 -0.19 -19.57
C SER A 132 3.23 0.62 -20.31
N GLY A 133 2.86 1.80 -19.80
CA GLY A 133 1.77 2.62 -20.33
C GLY A 133 0.39 1.98 -20.21
N VAL A 134 0.20 1.07 -19.24
CA VAL A 134 -1.12 0.51 -18.88
C VAL A 134 -1.82 1.49 -17.93
N PHE A 135 -1.08 2.03 -16.97
CA PHE A 135 -1.54 3.15 -16.15
C PHE A 135 -1.10 4.48 -16.74
N SER A 136 -1.97 5.46 -16.65
CA SER A 136 -1.66 6.88 -16.82
C SER A 136 -0.94 7.42 -15.58
N GLN A 137 -0.35 8.62 -15.70
CA GLN A 137 0.25 9.33 -14.57
C GLN A 137 -0.77 9.52 -13.42
N GLN A 138 -2.02 9.83 -13.74
CA GLN A 138 -3.05 10.03 -12.73
C GLN A 138 -3.36 8.73 -11.96
N GLN A 139 -3.46 7.59 -12.66
CA GLN A 139 -3.67 6.29 -12.03
C GLN A 139 -2.46 5.90 -11.15
N PHE A 140 -1.24 6.14 -11.62
CA PHE A 140 -0.04 5.91 -10.81
C PHE A 140 0.00 6.81 -9.56
N PHE A 141 -0.38 8.09 -9.68
CA PHE A 141 -0.47 8.99 -8.52
C PHE A 141 -1.57 8.55 -7.55
N THR A 142 -2.67 7.97 -8.03
CA THR A 142 -3.70 7.33 -7.18
C THR A 142 -3.14 6.14 -6.39
N CYS A 143 -2.23 5.34 -6.98
CA CYS A 143 -1.55 4.26 -6.27
C CYS A 143 -0.70 4.82 -5.12
N ILE A 144 0.14 5.83 -5.40
CA ILE A 144 0.95 6.53 -4.39
C ILE A 144 0.07 7.12 -3.28
N GLN A 145 -1.01 7.81 -3.67
CA GLN A 145 -2.00 8.35 -2.73
C GLN A 145 -2.60 7.26 -1.83
N THR A 146 -2.86 6.07 -2.36
CA THR A 146 -3.38 4.95 -1.58
C THR A 146 -2.37 4.51 -0.52
N TRP A 147 -1.10 4.30 -0.89
CA TRP A 147 -0.05 3.93 0.07
C TRP A 147 0.14 4.98 1.15
N LEU A 148 0.21 6.26 0.76
CA LEU A 148 0.34 7.40 1.68
C LEU A 148 -0.80 7.42 2.69
N ASN A 149 -2.05 7.37 2.24
CA ASN A 149 -3.20 7.41 3.15
C ASN A 149 -3.27 6.18 4.06
N LYS A 150 -2.99 4.98 3.54
CA LYS A 150 -2.97 3.76 4.35
C LYS A 150 -1.89 3.82 5.44
N HIS A 151 -0.71 4.35 5.13
CA HIS A 151 0.36 4.57 6.11
C HIS A 151 -0.02 5.67 7.12
N PHE A 152 -0.40 6.87 6.64
CA PHE A 152 -0.70 8.01 7.50
C PHE A 152 -1.98 7.85 8.34
N HIS A 153 -2.89 6.97 7.95
CA HIS A 153 -4.05 6.61 8.77
C HIS A 153 -3.77 5.43 9.70
N ASN A 154 -2.69 4.67 9.52
CA ASN A 154 -2.30 3.61 10.45
C ASN A 154 -1.40 4.16 11.56
N TYR A 155 -1.90 4.27 12.79
CA TYR A 155 -1.11 4.74 13.93
C TYR A 155 -0.16 3.67 14.48
N GLY A 156 -0.24 2.42 14.02
CA GLY A 156 0.75 1.39 14.31
C GLY A 156 2.16 1.74 13.83
N ARG A 157 2.29 2.68 12.87
CA ARG A 157 3.58 3.20 12.41
C ARG A 157 4.43 3.84 13.51
N PHE A 158 3.80 4.30 14.60
CA PHE A 158 4.51 4.88 15.75
C PHE A 158 4.88 3.86 16.83
N ASN A 159 4.37 2.63 16.73
CA ASN A 159 4.46 1.62 17.78
C ASN A 159 5.35 0.42 17.41
N MET A 160 5.44 0.07 16.13
CA MET A 160 6.17 -1.10 15.66
C MET A 160 6.85 -0.83 14.32
N PRO A 161 8.18 -1.05 14.21
CA PRO A 161 8.89 -0.99 12.94
C PRO A 161 8.36 -2.01 11.92
N VAL A 162 8.47 -1.72 10.63
CA VAL A 162 8.02 -2.65 9.57
C VAL A 162 8.77 -3.99 9.58
N ALA A 163 10.03 -3.99 10.02
CA ALA A 163 10.82 -5.21 10.13
C ALA A 163 10.25 -6.15 11.22
N ASP A 164 9.76 -5.60 12.32
CA ASP A 164 9.12 -6.36 13.39
C ASP A 164 7.70 -6.77 12.99
N ALA A 165 6.98 -5.90 12.26
CA ALA A 165 5.69 -6.26 11.67
C ALA A 165 5.79 -7.43 10.67
N SER A 166 6.95 -7.59 10.02
CA SER A 166 7.25 -8.74 9.15
C SER A 166 7.43 -10.03 9.95
N PHE A 167 8.12 -9.96 11.09
CA PHE A 167 8.28 -11.11 11.99
C PHE A 167 6.92 -11.56 12.54
N ASP A 168 6.06 -10.60 12.89
CA ASP A 168 4.75 -10.82 13.51
C ASP A 168 3.63 -11.27 12.57
N LEU A 169 3.92 -11.55 11.29
CA LEU A 169 2.90 -12.04 10.33
C LEU A 169 2.18 -13.30 10.82
N TRP A 170 2.87 -14.15 11.57
CA TRP A 170 2.31 -15.38 12.15
C TRP A 170 1.33 -15.16 13.31
N VAL A 171 1.31 -13.96 13.92
CA VAL A 171 0.52 -13.70 15.13
C VAL A 171 -0.96 -13.52 14.82
N ASP A 172 -1.30 -12.61 13.90
CA ASP A 172 -2.71 -12.30 13.58
C ASP A 172 -3.20 -13.03 12.31
N GLY A 173 -2.28 -13.60 11.52
CA GLY A 173 -2.58 -14.07 10.18
C GLY A 173 -3.25 -12.97 9.34
N TYR A 174 -4.40 -13.30 8.75
CA TYR A 174 -5.21 -12.39 7.93
C TYR A 174 -6.31 -11.63 8.69
N GLU A 175 -6.45 -11.86 10.01
CA GLU A 175 -7.48 -11.19 10.81
C GLU A 175 -7.01 -9.82 11.33
N PRO A 176 -7.93 -8.86 11.56
CA PRO A 176 -7.59 -7.63 12.24
C PRO A 176 -7.05 -7.90 13.65
N GLY A 177 -5.75 -7.64 13.86
CA GLY A 177 -5.11 -7.72 15.16
C GLY A 177 -5.48 -6.56 16.09
N VAL A 178 -4.73 -6.43 17.19
CA VAL A 178 -4.88 -5.30 18.13
C VAL A 178 -4.75 -3.96 17.38
N PRO A 179 -5.73 -3.04 17.49
CA PRO A 179 -5.69 -1.75 16.80
C PRO A 179 -4.41 -0.97 17.07
N ASN A 180 -3.85 -0.36 16.02
CA ASN A 180 -2.63 0.43 16.08
C ASN A 180 -1.40 -0.32 16.63
N ARG A 181 -1.38 -1.66 16.63
CA ARG A 181 -0.21 -2.44 17.09
C ARG A 181 0.91 -2.47 16.04
N LYS A 182 0.57 -2.75 14.79
CA LYS A 182 1.54 -3.01 13.70
C LYS A 182 1.29 -2.12 12.48
N THR A 183 2.36 -1.91 11.72
CA THR A 183 2.27 -1.30 10.39
C THR A 183 2.04 -2.34 9.27
N SER A 184 1.87 -1.88 8.03
CA SER A 184 1.61 -2.71 6.86
C SER A 184 2.90 -2.96 6.08
N ILE A 185 3.32 -4.23 5.97
CA ILE A 185 4.47 -4.62 5.13
C ILE A 185 4.26 -4.35 3.64
N TYR A 186 3.00 -4.15 3.22
CA TYR A 186 2.62 -3.76 1.86
C TYR A 186 2.75 -2.24 1.67
N ASN A 187 1.94 -1.45 2.37
CA ASN A 187 1.86 0.01 2.13
C ASN A 187 3.10 0.75 2.65
N GLU A 188 3.55 0.44 3.88
CA GLU A 188 4.77 1.05 4.41
C GLU A 188 6.01 0.51 3.69
N GLY A 189 6.02 -0.79 3.38
CA GLY A 189 7.07 -1.39 2.56
C GLY A 189 7.16 -0.77 1.16
N ALA A 190 6.03 -0.45 0.52
CA ALA A 190 6.01 0.24 -0.77
C ALA A 190 6.56 1.67 -0.67
N LEU A 191 6.27 2.40 0.41
CA LEU A 191 6.85 3.72 0.67
C LEU A 191 8.36 3.63 0.92
N ILE A 192 8.83 2.62 1.66
CA ILE A 192 10.26 2.36 1.85
C ILE A 192 10.93 2.01 0.52
N ALA A 193 10.29 1.19 -0.32
CA ALA A 193 10.79 0.84 -1.65
C ALA A 193 10.87 2.09 -2.54
N LEU A 194 9.84 2.95 -2.54
CA LEU A 194 9.84 4.23 -3.26
C LEU A 194 10.99 5.15 -2.79
N LEU A 195 11.16 5.31 -1.48
CA LEU A 195 12.25 6.11 -0.91
C LEU A 195 13.62 5.53 -1.28
N THR A 196 13.77 4.22 -1.24
CA THR A 196 14.99 3.52 -1.62
C THR A 196 15.31 3.71 -3.11
N ASP A 197 14.30 3.64 -3.98
CA ASP A 197 14.48 3.88 -5.41
C ASP A 197 14.96 5.32 -5.68
N ILE A 198 14.33 6.30 -5.03
CA ILE A 198 14.74 7.70 -5.15
C ILE A 198 16.17 7.91 -4.64
N LEU A 199 16.57 7.28 -3.53
CA LEU A 199 17.96 7.34 -3.04
C LEU A 199 18.95 6.80 -4.08
N ILE A 200 18.65 5.65 -4.71
CA ILE A 200 19.48 5.07 -5.77
C ILE A 200 19.55 5.98 -7.00
N ILE A 201 18.42 6.56 -7.42
CA ILE A 201 18.34 7.49 -8.54
C ILE A 201 19.22 8.71 -8.29
N GLN A 202 19.14 9.31 -7.10
CA GLN A 202 19.96 10.46 -6.74
C GLN A 202 21.45 10.10 -6.70
N HIS A 203 21.81 9.00 -6.04
CA HIS A 203 23.20 8.57 -5.93
C HIS A 203 23.83 8.28 -7.30
N SER A 204 23.07 7.65 -8.19
CA SER A 204 23.53 7.27 -9.52
C SER A 204 23.38 8.35 -10.60
N ASN A 205 22.88 9.55 -10.24
CA ASN A 205 22.50 10.61 -11.18
C ASN A 205 21.54 10.10 -12.28
N GLY A 206 20.49 9.37 -11.88
CA GLY A 206 19.45 8.86 -12.76
C GLY A 206 19.88 7.66 -13.62
N LYS A 207 20.99 6.99 -13.32
CA LYS A 207 21.47 5.84 -14.11
C LYS A 207 20.97 4.50 -13.60
N GLN A 208 20.61 4.42 -12.32
CA GLN A 208 20.18 3.20 -11.65
C GLN A 208 18.93 3.48 -10.82
N THR A 209 18.20 2.41 -10.53
CA THR A 209 16.93 2.39 -9.80
C THR A 209 16.91 1.19 -8.85
N LEU A 210 15.90 1.09 -7.98
CA LEU A 210 15.67 -0.07 -7.12
C LEU A 210 15.58 -1.37 -7.92
N HIS A 211 15.09 -1.29 -9.15
CA HIS A 211 15.07 -2.44 -10.05
C HIS A 211 16.45 -3.05 -10.27
N ASP A 212 17.48 -2.23 -10.45
CA ASP A 212 18.84 -2.72 -10.68
C ASP A 212 19.37 -3.48 -9.45
N ALA A 213 19.00 -3.03 -8.24
CA ALA A 213 19.28 -3.74 -7.00
C ALA A 213 18.52 -5.08 -6.90
N MET A 214 17.25 -5.12 -7.31
CA MET A 214 16.46 -6.36 -7.34
C MET A 214 16.98 -7.36 -8.38
N SER A 215 17.42 -6.89 -9.56
CA SER A 215 18.08 -7.72 -10.56
C SER A 215 19.40 -8.29 -10.05
N TYR A 216 20.16 -7.49 -9.31
CA TYR A 216 21.39 -7.96 -8.66
C TYR A 216 21.11 -9.07 -7.64
N LEU A 217 20.07 -8.92 -6.79
CA LEU A 217 19.64 -9.98 -5.88
C LEU A 217 19.24 -11.25 -6.66
N TYR A 218 18.50 -11.09 -7.74
CA TYR A 218 18.11 -12.21 -8.60
C TYR A 218 19.32 -12.97 -9.17
N ASP A 219 20.30 -12.26 -9.73
CA ASP A 219 21.47 -12.88 -10.35
C ASP A 219 22.45 -13.50 -9.34
N VAL A 220 22.67 -12.83 -8.19
CA VAL A 220 23.70 -13.22 -7.23
C VAL A 220 23.19 -14.24 -6.21
N PHE A 221 21.90 -14.22 -5.88
CA PHE A 221 21.28 -15.11 -4.91
C PHE A 221 20.35 -16.11 -5.58
N ALA A 222 19.28 -15.64 -6.22
CA ALA A 222 18.20 -16.51 -6.69
C ALA A 222 18.65 -17.51 -7.76
N LYS A 223 19.35 -17.05 -8.82
CA LYS A 223 19.89 -17.93 -9.89
C LYS A 223 20.92 -18.95 -9.36
N LYS A 224 21.57 -18.62 -8.24
CA LYS A 224 22.51 -19.52 -7.54
C LYS A 224 21.84 -20.39 -6.48
N LYS A 225 20.51 -20.35 -6.37
CA LYS A 225 19.70 -21.07 -5.38
C LYS A 225 20.14 -20.76 -3.94
N LYS A 226 20.42 -19.49 -3.66
CA LYS A 226 20.74 -19.00 -2.32
C LYS A 226 19.65 -18.04 -1.88
N GLY A 227 19.25 -18.14 -0.61
CA GLY A 227 18.44 -17.12 0.02
C GLY A 227 19.30 -15.93 0.46
N TYR A 228 18.72 -14.75 0.51
CA TYR A 228 19.39 -13.55 1.02
C TYR A 228 19.09 -13.37 2.52
N SER A 229 20.03 -12.85 3.29
CA SER A 229 19.78 -12.37 4.66
C SER A 229 19.40 -10.89 4.67
N GLN A 230 18.87 -10.39 5.80
CA GLN A 230 18.65 -8.95 5.99
C GLN A 230 19.92 -8.12 5.74
N ASP A 231 21.08 -8.60 6.21
CA ASP A 231 22.37 -7.95 6.00
C ASP A 231 22.79 -7.96 4.52
N ASP A 232 22.47 -9.03 3.77
CA ASP A 232 22.72 -9.07 2.34
C ASP A 232 21.88 -8.03 1.61
N TYR A 233 20.60 -7.90 1.96
CA TYR A 233 19.73 -6.87 1.37
C TYR A 233 20.28 -5.46 1.65
N LEU A 234 20.66 -5.15 2.89
CA LEU A 234 21.28 -3.87 3.25
C LEU A 234 22.56 -3.60 2.44
N LYS A 235 23.44 -4.60 2.30
CA LYS A 235 24.67 -4.47 1.52
C LYS A 235 24.38 -4.22 0.04
N VAL A 236 23.37 -4.89 -0.51
CA VAL A 236 22.93 -4.64 -1.89
C VAL A 236 22.42 -3.22 -2.01
N ILE A 237 21.52 -2.76 -1.15
CA ILE A 237 21.03 -1.37 -1.24
C ILE A 237 22.17 -0.37 -1.08
N SER A 238 23.10 -0.59 -0.15
CA SER A 238 24.30 0.26 0.01
C SER A 238 25.15 0.34 -1.26
N ARG A 239 25.29 -0.78 -1.99
CA ARG A 239 26.01 -0.81 -3.27
C ARG A 239 25.41 0.13 -4.32
N PHE A 240 24.09 0.32 -4.31
CA PHE A 240 23.37 1.11 -5.32
C PHE A 240 23.06 2.54 -4.87
N ALA A 241 22.84 2.76 -3.58
CA ALA A 241 22.48 4.06 -2.99
C ALA A 241 23.65 4.77 -2.29
N GLY A 242 24.82 4.12 -2.19
CA GLY A 242 26.01 4.61 -1.48
C GLY A 242 26.14 4.03 -0.06
N ASP A 243 27.31 4.20 0.54
CA ASP A 243 27.69 3.53 1.80
C ASP A 243 26.91 4.00 3.05
N ASP A 244 26.21 5.14 3.00
CA ASP A 244 25.50 5.75 4.14
C ASP A 244 24.00 5.37 4.23
N THR A 245 23.61 4.16 3.82
CA THR A 245 22.19 3.74 3.86
C THR A 245 21.73 3.24 5.23
N ARG A 246 22.65 2.82 6.11
CA ARG A 246 22.28 2.28 7.44
C ARG A 246 21.43 3.26 8.27
N PRO A 247 21.73 4.56 8.36
CA PRO A 247 20.87 5.52 9.07
C PRO A 247 19.45 5.60 8.52
N PHE A 248 19.25 5.34 7.21
CA PHE A 248 17.92 5.24 6.62
C PHE A 248 17.19 4.00 7.14
N PHE A 249 17.84 2.83 7.16
CA PHE A 249 17.23 1.59 7.69
C PHE A 249 16.93 1.71 9.19
N GLU A 250 17.84 2.26 9.99
CA GLU A 250 17.64 2.45 11.43
C GLU A 250 16.43 3.32 11.75
N LYS A 251 16.14 4.33 10.91
CA LYS A 251 15.02 5.24 11.12
C LYS A 251 13.70 4.70 10.60
N TYR A 252 13.70 4.12 9.40
CA TYR A 252 12.47 3.87 8.63
C TYR A 252 12.15 2.39 8.44
N VAL A 253 13.09 1.47 8.71
CA VAL A 253 12.86 0.02 8.60
C VAL A 253 12.86 -0.65 9.98
N TRP A 254 13.83 -0.30 10.82
CA TRP A 254 13.99 -0.78 12.20
C TRP A 254 13.54 0.24 13.26
N GLY A 255 13.05 1.40 12.80
CA GLY A 255 12.52 2.46 13.64
C GLY A 255 11.09 2.83 13.26
N THR A 256 10.51 3.74 14.03
CA THR A 256 9.13 4.25 13.88
C THR A 256 9.12 5.75 13.54
N THR A 257 10.18 6.23 12.88
CA THR A 257 10.32 7.65 12.53
C THR A 257 9.17 8.06 11.61
N ASP A 258 8.65 9.28 11.76
CA ASP A 258 7.62 9.80 10.87
C ASP A 258 8.15 9.98 9.43
N PHE A 259 7.39 9.49 8.45
CA PHE A 259 7.81 9.47 7.04
C PHE A 259 7.56 10.80 6.33
N GLU A 260 6.70 11.67 6.86
CA GLU A 260 6.30 12.91 6.17
C GLU A 260 7.50 13.78 5.74
N PRO A 261 8.51 14.06 6.59
CA PRO A 261 9.63 14.91 6.19
C PRO A 261 10.48 14.32 5.06
N ILE A 262 10.76 13.01 5.09
CA ILE A 262 11.57 12.35 4.07
C ILE A 262 10.79 12.17 2.76
N LEU A 263 9.49 11.86 2.82
CA LEU A 263 8.64 11.77 1.64
C LEU A 263 8.54 13.12 0.93
N LYS A 264 8.36 14.22 1.68
CA LYS A 264 8.34 15.56 1.10
C LYS A 264 9.64 15.86 0.34
N ASN A 265 10.79 15.56 0.93
CA ASN A 265 12.08 15.75 0.28
C ASN A 265 12.23 14.87 -0.97
N ALA A 266 11.88 13.59 -0.87
CA ALA A 266 12.00 12.64 -1.96
C ALA A 266 11.10 13.02 -3.16
N PHE A 267 9.85 13.40 -2.91
CA PHE A 267 8.94 13.88 -3.96
C PHE A 267 9.44 15.16 -4.61
N GLU A 268 9.97 16.11 -3.84
CA GLU A 268 10.56 17.33 -4.38
C GLU A 268 11.69 17.00 -5.37
N LYS A 269 12.53 15.99 -5.09
CA LYS A 269 13.61 15.57 -6.01
C LYS A 269 13.08 15.00 -7.32
N MET A 270 11.87 14.47 -7.35
CA MET A 270 11.21 13.97 -8.55
C MET A 270 10.33 15.03 -9.25
N GLY A 271 10.41 16.31 -8.84
CA GLY A 271 9.57 17.37 -9.39
C GLY A 271 8.10 17.24 -8.98
N LEU A 272 7.83 16.57 -7.86
CA LEU A 272 6.50 16.39 -7.30
C LEU A 272 6.33 17.17 -6.00
N VAL A 273 5.08 17.45 -5.64
CA VAL A 273 4.70 18.10 -4.38
C VAL A 273 3.79 17.16 -3.61
N LEU A 274 4.16 16.86 -2.36
CA LEU A 274 3.28 16.19 -1.40
C LEU A 274 2.22 17.19 -0.92
N ILE A 275 0.96 16.83 -1.09
CA ILE A 275 -0.20 17.63 -0.70
C ILE A 275 -0.89 16.94 0.47
N GLN A 276 -1.23 17.74 1.47
CA GLN A 276 -2.07 17.34 2.58
C GLN A 276 -3.35 18.18 2.53
N SER A 277 -4.52 17.52 2.61
CA SER A 277 -5.81 18.18 2.71
C SER A 277 -6.63 17.60 3.87
N PRO A 278 -7.56 18.39 4.46
CA PRO A 278 -8.45 17.88 5.49
C PRO A 278 -9.36 16.77 4.96
N SER A 279 -9.72 15.81 5.82
CA SER A 279 -10.79 14.86 5.48
C SER A 279 -12.12 15.60 5.25
N PRO A 280 -12.90 15.23 4.22
CA PRO A 280 -14.21 15.82 3.98
C PRO A 280 -15.23 15.48 5.06
N PHE A 281 -14.98 14.46 5.89
CA PHE A 281 -15.91 14.02 6.93
C PHE A 281 -15.58 14.64 8.28
N LEU A 282 -16.53 15.35 8.89
CA LEU A 282 -16.34 16.00 10.20
C LEU A 282 -15.96 15.01 11.31
N SER A 283 -16.56 13.82 11.29
CA SER A 283 -16.22 12.68 12.17
C SER A 283 -14.73 12.36 12.14
N GLU A 284 -14.15 12.35 10.95
CA GLU A 284 -12.72 12.12 10.76
C GLU A 284 -11.94 13.38 11.15
N ARG A 285 -12.12 14.51 10.45
CA ARG A 285 -11.25 15.68 10.59
C ARG A 285 -11.25 16.31 11.99
N LYS A 286 -12.40 16.37 12.70
CA LYS A 286 -12.50 17.09 13.98
C LYS A 286 -12.65 16.17 15.20
N PHE A 287 -13.22 14.98 15.02
CA PHE A 287 -13.51 14.08 16.14
C PHE A 287 -12.63 12.82 16.19
N GLY A 288 -11.95 12.49 15.10
CA GLY A 288 -10.98 11.40 15.02
C GLY A 288 -11.59 10.00 15.07
N PHE A 289 -12.76 9.77 14.46
CA PHE A 289 -13.24 8.41 14.16
C PHE A 289 -13.65 8.26 12.69
N ARG A 290 -13.48 7.04 12.17
CA ARG A 290 -13.95 6.62 10.84
C ARG A 290 -15.08 5.61 10.98
N LEU A 291 -15.88 5.52 9.92
CA LEU A 291 -16.98 4.58 9.83
C LEU A 291 -16.65 3.49 8.81
N GLN A 292 -17.26 2.31 8.97
CA GLN A 292 -17.26 1.30 7.94
C GLN A 292 -18.14 1.77 6.79
N GLU A 293 -17.64 1.62 5.56
CA GLU A 293 -18.30 2.05 4.31
C GLU A 293 -19.77 1.60 4.27
N GLY A 294 -20.67 2.53 3.97
CA GLY A 294 -22.12 2.28 3.89
C GLY A 294 -22.81 1.99 5.22
N SER A 295 -22.15 2.21 6.36
CA SER A 295 -22.70 1.95 7.69
C SER A 295 -22.43 3.09 8.68
N ALA A 296 -23.14 3.10 9.80
CA ALA A 296 -22.85 3.98 10.95
C ALA A 296 -21.96 3.30 12.02
N LYS A 297 -21.28 2.21 11.64
CA LYS A 297 -20.42 1.43 12.54
C LYS A 297 -19.02 2.01 12.57
N VAL A 298 -18.48 2.25 13.76
CA VAL A 298 -17.12 2.79 13.96
C VAL A 298 -16.10 1.75 13.51
N SER A 299 -15.22 2.10 12.59
CA SER A 299 -14.18 1.23 12.04
C SER A 299 -12.79 1.56 12.59
N GLN A 300 -12.53 2.84 12.87
CA GLN A 300 -11.22 3.30 13.32
C GLN A 300 -11.34 4.49 14.25
N ILE A 301 -10.44 4.58 15.24
CA ILE A 301 -10.32 5.71 16.15
C ILE A 301 -8.87 6.17 16.15
N ALA A 302 -8.66 7.48 15.96
CA ALA A 302 -7.36 8.12 16.08
C ALA A 302 -6.98 8.25 17.56
N PRO A 303 -5.75 7.87 17.96
CA PRO A 303 -5.22 8.17 19.30
C PRO A 303 -5.30 9.66 19.62
N ASP A 304 -5.51 9.97 20.91
CA ASP A 304 -5.61 11.32 21.48
C ASP A 304 -6.71 12.23 20.91
N SER A 305 -7.58 11.70 20.04
CA SER A 305 -8.72 12.41 19.50
C SER A 305 -9.84 12.64 20.52
N PRO A 306 -10.77 13.57 20.26
CA PRO A 306 -11.93 13.77 21.11
C PRO A 306 -12.69 12.47 21.40
N VAL A 307 -12.89 11.64 20.37
CA VAL A 307 -13.64 10.38 20.52
C VAL A 307 -12.88 9.32 21.32
N ALA A 308 -11.54 9.31 21.27
CA ALA A 308 -10.73 8.40 22.07
C ALA A 308 -10.89 8.62 23.59
N LYS A 309 -11.34 9.80 24.01
CA LYS A 309 -11.55 10.17 25.42
C LYS A 309 -12.93 9.82 25.97
N THR A 310 -13.89 9.43 25.12
CA THR A 310 -15.28 9.18 25.54
C THR A 310 -15.58 7.73 25.90
N GLY A 311 -14.76 6.79 25.42
CA GLY A 311 -14.96 5.35 25.56
C GLY A 311 -15.76 4.69 24.44
N LEU A 312 -16.09 5.42 23.37
CA LEU A 312 -16.55 4.84 22.09
C LEU A 312 -15.46 3.93 21.52
N LYS A 313 -15.84 2.80 20.92
CA LYS A 313 -14.89 1.80 20.39
C LYS A 313 -15.20 1.42 18.95
N CYS A 314 -14.20 0.89 18.26
CA CYS A 314 -14.42 0.19 17.00
C CYS A 314 -15.43 -0.94 17.20
N GLY A 315 -16.38 -1.07 16.28
CA GLY A 315 -17.48 -2.02 16.37
C GLY A 315 -18.79 -1.44 16.88
N ASP A 316 -18.76 -0.31 17.58
CA ASP A 316 -19.97 0.37 18.06
C ASP A 316 -20.73 1.03 16.89
N THR A 317 -22.06 1.10 16.97
CA THR A 317 -22.93 1.67 15.93
C THR A 317 -23.58 2.97 16.40
N ILE A 318 -23.37 4.06 15.67
CA ILE A 318 -23.99 5.35 15.96
C ILE A 318 -25.44 5.34 15.46
N ILE A 319 -26.37 5.66 16.35
CA ILE A 319 -27.82 5.61 16.08
C ILE A 319 -28.48 6.99 16.08
N ALA A 320 -27.92 7.99 16.76
CA ALA A 320 -28.40 9.38 16.70
C ALA A 320 -27.28 10.41 16.93
N VAL A 321 -27.48 11.63 16.45
CA VAL A 321 -26.66 12.82 16.74
C VAL A 321 -27.59 13.94 17.19
N ASN A 322 -27.35 14.54 18.37
CA ASN A 322 -28.16 15.65 18.92
C ASN A 322 -29.67 15.41 18.84
N ASN A 323 -30.10 14.21 19.28
CA ASN A 323 -31.48 13.72 19.25
C ASN A 323 -32.07 13.47 17.85
N MET A 324 -31.28 13.61 16.78
CA MET A 324 -31.68 13.24 15.42
C MET A 324 -31.28 11.80 15.12
N SER A 325 -32.26 10.94 14.85
CA SER A 325 -32.01 9.56 14.43
C SER A 325 -31.23 9.52 13.11
N ILE A 326 -30.27 8.60 13.02
CA ILE A 326 -29.49 8.37 11.80
C ILE A 326 -30.24 7.41 10.88
N ASN A 327 -30.40 7.80 9.61
CA ASN A 327 -30.88 6.97 8.52
C ASN A 327 -30.06 7.27 7.25
N ALA A 328 -28.85 6.69 7.19
CA ALA A 328 -27.86 6.92 6.13
C ALA A 328 -27.43 8.40 5.95
N ASN A 329 -27.69 9.26 6.94
CA ASN A 329 -27.45 10.71 6.90
C ASN A 329 -26.57 11.21 8.06
N LEU A 330 -25.72 10.34 8.62
CA LEU A 330 -24.87 10.67 9.76
C LEU A 330 -23.97 11.87 9.48
N ASN A 331 -23.28 11.88 8.34
CA ASN A 331 -22.37 12.98 8.00
C ASN A 331 -23.11 14.31 7.88
N GLN A 332 -24.32 14.33 7.30
CA GLN A 332 -25.14 15.53 7.19
C GLN A 332 -25.54 16.08 8.56
N TRP A 333 -25.90 15.21 9.51
CA TRP A 333 -26.19 15.66 10.88
C TRP A 333 -24.95 16.17 11.60
N LEU A 334 -23.81 15.50 11.44
CA LEU A 334 -22.54 15.97 12.00
C LEU A 334 -22.19 17.36 11.47
N ASP A 335 -22.27 17.57 10.15
CA ASP A 335 -22.00 18.87 9.53
C ASP A 335 -23.01 19.94 9.95
N TYR A 336 -24.30 19.58 10.11
CA TYR A 336 -25.34 20.50 10.58
C TYR A 336 -25.04 21.05 11.98
N PHE A 337 -24.50 20.21 12.87
CA PHE A 337 -24.15 20.58 14.25
C PHE A 337 -22.65 20.89 14.45
N ALA A 338 -21.91 21.26 13.39
CA ALA A 338 -20.46 21.36 13.44
C ALA A 338 -19.91 22.36 14.47
N ASP A 339 -20.66 23.43 14.75
CA ASP A 339 -20.29 24.50 15.69
C ASP A 339 -20.90 24.32 17.09
N GLU A 340 -21.58 23.21 17.32
CA GLU A 340 -22.26 22.89 18.59
C GLU A 340 -21.59 21.68 19.29
N PRO A 341 -21.72 21.56 20.62
CA PRO A 341 -21.39 20.31 21.30
C PRO A 341 -22.21 19.15 20.71
N LEU A 342 -21.54 18.04 20.38
CA LEU A 342 -22.22 16.86 19.85
C LEU A 342 -22.55 15.88 20.96
N SER A 343 -23.77 15.37 20.95
CA SER A 343 -24.22 14.19 21.69
C SER A 343 -24.49 13.08 20.69
N ILE A 344 -23.66 12.05 20.69
CA ILE A 344 -23.87 10.86 19.85
C ILE A 344 -24.51 9.77 20.70
N LEU A 345 -25.65 9.25 20.25
CA LEU A 345 -26.26 8.07 20.83
C LEU A 345 -25.75 6.85 20.06
N THR A 346 -25.29 5.84 20.78
CA THR A 346 -24.57 4.71 20.20
C THR A 346 -25.07 3.41 20.80
N GLN A 347 -25.33 2.42 19.96
CA GLN A 347 -25.45 1.02 20.35
C GLN A 347 -24.06 0.41 20.41
N LEU A 348 -23.63 0.03 21.61
CA LEU A 348 -22.35 -0.63 21.84
C LEU A 348 -22.37 -2.06 21.26
N ALA A 349 -21.20 -2.63 21.03
CA ALA A 349 -21.07 -4.02 20.56
C ALA A 349 -21.78 -5.06 21.45
N ASP A 350 -22.03 -4.75 22.73
CA ASP A 350 -22.77 -5.61 23.68
C ASP A 350 -24.28 -5.30 23.75
N ASN A 351 -24.81 -4.54 22.78
CA ASN A 351 -26.20 -4.10 22.64
C ASN A 351 -26.70 -3.09 23.68
N ARG A 352 -25.86 -2.60 24.59
CA ARG A 352 -26.25 -1.46 25.44
C ARG A 352 -26.26 -0.19 24.62
N ILE A 353 -27.14 0.73 24.99
CA ILE A 353 -27.18 2.07 24.40
C ILE A 353 -26.51 3.05 25.36
N ARG A 354 -25.61 3.88 24.84
CA ARG A 354 -24.94 4.93 25.60
C ARG A 354 -24.88 6.22 24.79
N SER A 355 -24.98 7.35 25.48
CA SER A 355 -24.69 8.67 24.91
C SER A 355 -23.25 9.06 25.21
N PHE A 356 -22.56 9.60 24.21
CA PHE A 356 -21.23 10.18 24.32
C PHE A 356 -21.26 11.64 23.90
N HIS A 357 -20.56 12.48 24.65
CA HIS A 357 -20.43 13.90 24.33
C HIS A 357 -19.07 14.17 23.71
N LEU A 358 -19.06 14.85 22.56
CA LEU A 358 -17.85 15.19 21.82
C LEU A 358 -17.71 16.71 21.73
N GLN A 359 -16.49 17.17 21.96
CA GLN A 359 -16.06 18.54 21.74
C GLN A 359 -14.87 18.52 20.78
N SER A 360 -14.95 19.32 19.72
CA SER A 360 -13.86 19.44 18.76
C SER A 360 -12.64 20.10 19.42
N ILE A 361 -11.46 19.86 18.86
CA ILE A 361 -10.21 20.49 19.27
C ILE A 361 -9.53 21.13 18.06
N ASP A 362 -8.57 22.03 18.31
CA ASP A 362 -7.77 22.68 17.28
C ASP A 362 -6.63 21.75 16.79
N ARG A 363 -7.02 20.57 16.30
CA ARG A 363 -6.16 19.57 15.68
C ARG A 363 -7.00 18.75 14.71
N GLU A 364 -6.44 18.44 13.55
CA GLU A 364 -7.11 17.59 12.57
C GLU A 364 -6.62 16.14 12.62
N PHE A 365 -7.51 15.22 12.25
CA PHE A 365 -7.23 13.79 12.19
C PHE A 365 -7.58 13.22 10.81
N PHE A 366 -6.94 12.09 10.47
CA PHE A 366 -7.08 11.42 9.18
C PHE A 366 -6.95 12.36 7.95
N PRO A 367 -5.94 13.25 7.89
CA PRO A 367 -5.74 14.07 6.71
C PRO A 367 -5.51 13.20 5.48
N LEU A 368 -5.92 13.69 4.31
CA LEU A 368 -5.72 13.04 3.04
C LEU A 368 -4.38 13.50 2.44
N TYR A 369 -3.55 12.55 2.04
CA TYR A 369 -2.28 12.79 1.36
C TYR A 369 -2.38 12.42 -0.11
N SER A 370 -1.81 13.24 -0.98
CA SER A 370 -1.69 12.98 -2.42
C SER A 370 -0.42 13.62 -2.99
N VAL A 371 -0.11 13.31 -4.25
CA VAL A 371 1.01 13.93 -4.97
C VAL A 371 0.52 14.60 -6.24
N LYS A 372 1.19 15.68 -6.63
CA LYS A 372 1.00 16.35 -7.92
C LYS A 372 2.32 16.81 -8.50
N ALA A 373 2.38 17.04 -9.81
CA ALA A 373 3.53 17.67 -10.44
C ALA A 373 3.74 19.09 -9.89
N ALA A 374 4.99 19.47 -9.68
CA ALA A 374 5.36 20.85 -9.38
C ALA A 374 5.03 21.76 -10.58
N SER A 375 4.70 23.02 -10.34
CA SER A 375 4.34 23.95 -11.41
C SER A 375 5.52 24.31 -12.33
N GLN A 376 6.75 24.27 -11.79
CA GLN A 376 7.98 24.60 -12.51
C GLN A 376 9.11 23.67 -12.06
N PRO A 377 9.10 22.38 -12.44
CA PRO A 377 10.19 21.48 -12.10
C PRO A 377 11.46 21.88 -12.86
N THR A 378 12.59 21.76 -12.20
CA THR A 378 13.92 21.95 -12.79
C THR A 378 14.22 20.85 -13.82
N PRO A 379 15.17 21.08 -14.75
CA PRO A 379 15.61 20.04 -15.69
C PRO A 379 16.11 18.76 -15.00
N GLU A 380 16.78 18.90 -13.85
CA GLU A 380 17.24 17.74 -13.06
C GLU A 380 16.06 16.92 -12.51
N GLN A 381 15.03 17.59 -11.96
CA GLN A 381 13.83 16.91 -11.46
C GLN A 381 13.08 16.17 -12.57
N LEU A 382 12.96 16.78 -13.75
CA LEU A 382 12.35 16.13 -14.93
C LEU A 382 13.14 14.90 -15.37
N MET A 383 14.48 15.01 -15.41
CA MET A 383 15.37 13.88 -15.74
C MET A 383 15.24 12.76 -14.70
N TYR A 384 15.20 13.07 -13.40
CA TYR A 384 15.01 12.05 -12.37
C TYR A 384 13.65 11.39 -12.44
N PHE A 385 12.57 12.14 -12.66
CA PHE A 385 11.25 11.57 -12.86
C PHE A 385 11.20 10.63 -14.08
N GLU A 386 11.82 11.02 -15.19
CA GLU A 386 11.89 10.19 -16.39
C GLU A 386 12.76 8.94 -16.15
N SER A 387 13.86 9.05 -15.42
CA SER A 387 14.65 7.87 -15.05
C SER A 387 13.86 6.93 -14.14
N TRP A 388 13.15 7.50 -13.16
CA TRP A 388 12.32 6.80 -12.18
C TRP A 388 11.18 6.03 -12.84
N THR A 389 10.48 6.66 -13.79
CA THR A 389 9.20 6.14 -14.30
C THR A 389 9.26 5.68 -15.74
N LYS A 390 10.38 5.91 -16.44
CA LYS A 390 10.55 5.73 -17.89
C LYS A 390 9.51 6.49 -18.73
N ASN A 391 8.89 7.51 -18.14
CA ASN A 391 7.89 8.37 -18.77
C ASN A 391 8.20 9.84 -18.44
N PRO A 392 7.94 10.78 -19.34
CA PRO A 392 8.06 12.20 -19.03
C PRO A 392 7.00 12.63 -17.99
N LEU A 393 7.35 13.57 -17.12
CA LEU A 393 6.40 14.17 -16.19
C LEU A 393 5.40 15.06 -16.95
N ILE A 394 4.11 14.74 -16.85
CA ILE A 394 3.04 15.56 -17.39
C ILE A 394 2.72 16.67 -16.39
N LEU A 395 2.88 17.92 -16.85
CA LEU A 395 2.59 19.12 -16.07
C LEU A 395 1.11 19.50 -16.16
N PRO A 396 0.57 20.18 -15.12
CA PRO A 396 -0.83 20.60 -15.08
C PRO A 396 -1.20 21.69 -16.10
#